data_AF-A0A965QK66-F1
#
_entry.id   AF-A0A965QK66-F1
#
_cell.length_a   1.000
_cell.length_b   1.000
_cell.length_c   1.000
_cell.angle_alpha   90.00
_cell.angle_beta   90.00
_cell.angle_gamma   90.00
#
_symmetry.space_group_name_H-M   'P 1'
#
loop_
_entity.id
_entity.type
_entity.pdbx_description
1 polymer ?
#
loop_
_entity_poly.entity_id
_entity_poly.type
_entity_poly.pdbx_seq_one_letter_code
_entity_poly.pdbx_strand_id
1 'polypeptide(L)'
;MLWLNLAKEIALASGLGRSSLSTHLQNARDFVSMLTRVIKIPESLDFVLFGPRATGKTTLLSALFQPQTTFTVNLLLPEVLDQFLESQHAFRQTLEALPATINTVIIDEVQRIPALLDVVQDFIQKKRFRFILTGSSARKLKRGHANLLGGRAVTRTLGPLSFFEIPNTPTAFESKLFWGGLPKVFLAQNNEERCDLLRAYVQTYLAEEVVAEQLVRQLNPFRKFLQIAAQMNGQIINCNAIGRDIGTSHNTVSSYFEILEDTLIGFSLPAYHTSLRKRVRSKSKFFLFDTGVCRALARTLEHHPQQGTSAYGALFEHMLIAEFRTLASYLKPDWEMSFYQTASGNEIDLIIDAGGGEIYAIEIKSALDISKVNLNSEISLLEEMQASRRIVLSRDPLRKKISNNVVAMHWRDGLIEIFGSQFDLSTQAGN
;
A
#
# COMPACT_ATOMS: atom_id res chain seq x y z
N MET A 1 13.08 -21.27 11.87
CA MET A 1 12.77 -21.19 13.32
C MET A 1 11.43 -20.51 13.61
N LEU A 2 11.09 -19.41 12.93
CA LEU A 2 9.82 -18.68 13.08
C LEU A 2 8.57 -19.55 12.82
N TRP A 3 8.57 -20.33 11.73
CA TRP A 3 7.50 -21.28 11.40
C TRP A 3 7.44 -22.49 12.35
N LEU A 4 8.59 -22.94 12.87
CA LEU A 4 8.65 -24.05 13.81
C LEU A 4 8.13 -23.62 15.19
N ASN A 5 8.32 -22.36 15.58
CA ASN A 5 7.76 -21.81 16.81
C ASN A 5 6.28 -21.44 16.66
N LEU A 6 5.86 -20.86 15.53
CA LEU A 6 4.45 -20.58 15.24
C LEU A 6 3.62 -21.88 15.09
N ALA A 7 4.16 -22.89 14.40
CA ALA A 7 3.54 -24.20 14.31
C ALA A 7 3.57 -24.95 15.65
N LYS A 8 4.60 -24.75 16.49
CA LYS A 8 4.62 -25.28 17.87
C LYS A 8 3.61 -24.59 18.76
N GLU A 9 3.43 -23.27 18.69
CA GLU A 9 2.42 -22.53 19.47
C GLU A 9 1.00 -22.94 19.05
N ILE A 10 0.75 -23.08 17.74
CA ILE A 10 -0.52 -23.59 17.22
C ILE A 10 -0.74 -25.07 17.60
N ALA A 11 0.29 -25.91 17.55
CA ALA A 11 0.22 -27.32 17.93
C ALA A 11 0.10 -27.53 19.46
N LEU A 12 0.72 -26.66 20.28
CA LEU A 12 0.59 -26.65 21.74
C LEU A 12 -0.80 -26.18 22.17
N ALA A 13 -1.40 -25.25 21.44
CA ALA A 13 -2.79 -24.82 21.65
C ALA A 13 -3.84 -25.88 21.21
N SER A 14 -3.45 -26.87 20.39
CA SER A 14 -4.37 -27.87 19.81
C SER A 14 -4.06 -29.34 20.15
N GLY A 15 -2.97 -29.63 20.87
CA GLY A 15 -2.69 -30.95 21.46
C GLY A 15 -2.29 -32.08 20.51
N LEU A 16 -1.64 -31.81 19.36
CA LEU A 16 -1.42 -32.83 18.30
C LEU A 16 0.06 -33.13 17.97
N GLY A 17 0.36 -34.39 17.64
CA GLY A 17 1.71 -34.98 17.48
C GLY A 17 2.33 -34.97 16.06
N ARG A 18 3.56 -35.53 15.96
CA ARG A 18 4.55 -35.38 14.86
C ARG A 18 4.11 -35.71 13.41
N SER A 19 2.99 -36.38 13.17
CA SER A 19 2.45 -36.56 11.81
C SER A 19 1.90 -35.26 11.19
N SER A 20 1.87 -34.17 11.96
CA SER A 20 1.32 -32.86 11.60
C SER A 20 2.23 -31.98 10.74
N LEU A 21 3.54 -32.26 10.62
CA LEU A 21 4.50 -31.34 9.98
C LEU A 21 4.35 -31.22 8.45
N SER A 22 4.05 -32.32 7.74
CA SER A 22 3.78 -32.28 6.29
C SER A 22 2.42 -31.66 5.98
N THR A 23 1.40 -31.97 6.78
CA THR A 23 0.08 -31.33 6.74
C THR A 23 0.17 -29.84 7.07
N HIS A 24 1.06 -29.42 7.97
CA HIS A 24 1.28 -28.01 8.31
C HIS A 24 2.04 -27.25 7.21
N LEU A 25 2.93 -27.90 6.45
CA LEU A 25 3.56 -27.30 5.25
C LEU A 25 2.56 -27.14 4.10
N GLN A 26 1.64 -28.09 3.94
CA GLN A 26 0.52 -27.99 3.01
C GLN A 26 -0.45 -26.87 3.45
N ASN A 27 -0.86 -26.86 4.73
CA ASN A 27 -1.68 -25.80 5.31
C ASN A 27 -1.01 -24.42 5.24
N ALA A 28 0.33 -24.33 5.31
CA ALA A 28 1.04 -23.07 5.13
C ALA A 28 0.99 -22.59 3.67
N ARG A 29 1.11 -23.49 2.68
CA ARG A 29 0.88 -23.16 1.25
C ARG A 29 -0.57 -22.76 0.99
N ASP A 30 -1.50 -23.45 1.62
CA ASP A 30 -2.93 -23.13 1.55
C ASP A 30 -3.22 -21.80 2.26
N PHE A 31 -2.57 -21.49 3.39
CA PHE A 31 -2.67 -20.20 4.08
C PHE A 31 -2.11 -19.04 3.24
N VAL A 32 -1.06 -19.28 2.45
CA VAL A 32 -0.56 -18.31 1.45
C VAL A 32 -1.55 -18.09 0.31
N SER A 33 -2.32 -19.12 -0.07
CA SER A 33 -3.45 -18.99 -1.00
C SER A 33 -4.67 -18.29 -0.38
N MET A 34 -4.69 -18.17 0.96
CA MET A 34 -5.85 -17.79 1.77
C MET A 34 -5.57 -16.59 2.69
N LEU A 35 -4.56 -15.75 2.36
CA LEU A 35 -4.45 -14.43 2.98
C LEU A 35 -5.66 -13.61 2.57
N THR A 36 -6.70 -13.67 3.41
CA THR A 36 -7.95 -12.96 3.20
C THR A 36 -7.62 -11.48 3.22
N ARG A 37 -7.84 -10.82 2.08
CA ARG A 37 -7.57 -9.40 1.93
C ARG A 37 -8.74 -8.59 2.48
N VAL A 38 -8.44 -7.53 3.21
CA VAL A 38 -9.42 -6.62 3.84
C VAL A 38 -10.14 -5.76 2.80
N ILE A 39 -9.53 -5.58 1.63
CA ILE A 39 -10.11 -4.78 0.54
C ILE A 39 -11.49 -5.32 0.12
N LYS A 40 -12.45 -4.41 -0.02
CA LYS A 40 -13.78 -4.75 -0.54
C LYS A 40 -13.78 -4.69 -2.07
N ILE A 41 -13.84 -5.87 -2.68
CA ILE A 41 -14.02 -6.01 -4.14
C ILE A 41 -15.51 -5.82 -4.45
N PRO A 42 -15.88 -5.02 -5.48
CA PRO A 42 -17.28 -4.90 -5.90
C PRO A 42 -17.87 -6.27 -6.24
N GLU A 43 -19.15 -6.52 -5.98
CA GLU A 43 -19.76 -7.83 -6.25
C GLU A 43 -20.27 -7.96 -7.70
N SER A 44 -20.83 -6.88 -8.24
CA SER A 44 -21.53 -6.89 -9.53
C SER A 44 -20.98 -5.90 -10.55
N LEU A 45 -20.10 -5.00 -10.12
CA LEU A 45 -19.54 -3.95 -10.98
C LEU A 45 -18.26 -4.41 -11.67
N ASP A 46 -18.05 -3.86 -12.87
CA ASP A 46 -16.74 -3.84 -13.50
C ASP A 46 -15.78 -3.02 -12.64
N PHE A 47 -14.54 -3.48 -12.51
CA PHE A 47 -13.55 -2.75 -11.73
C PHE A 47 -12.13 -2.91 -12.25
N VAL A 48 -11.30 -1.93 -11.89
CA VAL A 48 -9.87 -1.93 -12.13
C VAL A 48 -9.16 -2.01 -10.79
N LEU A 49 -8.34 -3.04 -10.62
CA LEU A 49 -7.51 -3.27 -9.45
C LEU A 49 -6.08 -2.81 -9.73
N PHE A 50 -5.76 -1.61 -9.28
CA PHE A 50 -4.39 -1.13 -9.27
C PHE A 50 -3.63 -1.60 -8.05
N GLY A 51 -2.31 -1.50 -8.11
CA GLY A 51 -1.45 -1.69 -6.95
C GLY A 51 -0.02 -2.02 -7.39
N PRO A 52 1.00 -1.72 -6.57
CA PRO A 52 2.38 -2.05 -6.89
C PRO A 52 2.56 -3.53 -7.26
N ARG A 53 3.67 -3.85 -7.94
CA ARG A 53 4.03 -5.25 -8.18
C ARG A 53 4.19 -6.00 -6.86
N ALA A 54 3.96 -7.31 -6.93
CA ALA A 54 4.09 -8.22 -5.80
C ALA A 54 3.17 -7.94 -4.59
N THR A 55 2.17 -7.04 -4.67
CA THR A 55 1.17 -6.86 -3.60
C THR A 55 0.11 -7.96 -3.54
N GLY A 56 0.11 -8.90 -4.49
CA GLY A 56 -0.78 -10.07 -4.47
C GLY A 56 -2.09 -9.90 -5.27
N LYS A 57 -2.14 -9.01 -6.27
CA LYS A 57 -3.31 -8.80 -7.14
C LYS A 57 -3.78 -10.09 -7.82
N THR A 58 -2.89 -10.75 -8.57
CA THR A 58 -3.21 -12.00 -9.27
C THR A 58 -3.62 -13.11 -8.30
N THR A 59 -2.95 -13.23 -7.15
CA THR A 59 -3.30 -14.20 -6.10
C THR A 59 -4.70 -13.94 -5.54
N LEU A 60 -5.04 -12.68 -5.24
CA LEU A 60 -6.37 -12.30 -4.77
C LEU A 60 -7.46 -12.65 -5.79
N LEU A 61 -7.25 -12.32 -7.07
CA LEU A 61 -8.24 -12.60 -8.11
C LEU A 61 -8.41 -14.10 -8.35
N SER A 62 -7.32 -14.87 -8.39
CA SER A 62 -7.42 -16.33 -8.53
C SER A 62 -8.12 -17.00 -7.35
N ALA A 63 -8.03 -16.43 -6.14
CA ALA A 63 -8.74 -16.94 -4.96
C ALA A 63 -10.25 -16.59 -4.98
N LEU A 64 -10.63 -15.44 -5.54
CA LEU A 64 -12.01 -14.96 -5.57
C LEU A 64 -12.81 -15.47 -6.77
N PHE A 65 -12.18 -15.73 -7.91
CA PHE A 65 -12.87 -16.02 -9.16
C PHE A 65 -12.61 -17.46 -9.63
N GLN A 66 -13.70 -18.20 -9.83
CA GLN A 66 -13.65 -19.61 -10.20
C GLN A 66 -13.27 -19.80 -11.68
N PRO A 67 -12.34 -20.72 -12.03
CA PRO A 67 -11.94 -20.96 -13.41
C PRO A 67 -13.09 -21.41 -14.34
N GLN A 68 -14.15 -22.02 -13.79
CA GLN A 68 -15.28 -22.53 -14.57
C GLN A 68 -16.15 -21.42 -15.18
N THR A 69 -16.15 -20.23 -14.57
CA THR A 69 -16.98 -19.08 -14.98
C THR A 69 -16.16 -17.87 -15.40
N THR A 70 -14.83 -18.00 -15.38
CA THR A 70 -13.90 -16.88 -15.53
C THR A 70 -12.88 -17.16 -16.62
N PHE A 71 -12.74 -16.23 -17.56
CA PHE A 71 -11.68 -16.25 -18.56
C PHE A 71 -10.60 -15.23 -18.20
N THR A 72 -9.35 -15.67 -18.08
CA THR A 72 -8.22 -14.80 -17.68
C THR A 72 -7.26 -14.61 -18.83
N VAL A 73 -6.95 -13.34 -19.11
CA VAL A 73 -5.96 -12.88 -20.08
C VAL A 73 -4.78 -12.32 -19.33
N ASN A 74 -3.63 -13.00 -19.39
CA ASN A 74 -2.41 -12.54 -18.73
C ASN A 74 -1.47 -11.90 -19.75
N LEU A 75 -1.41 -10.57 -19.78
CA LEU A 75 -0.57 -9.81 -20.72
C LEU A 75 0.93 -9.76 -20.32
N LEU A 76 1.33 -10.51 -19.29
CA LEU A 76 2.73 -10.80 -19.02
C LEU A 76 3.26 -11.99 -19.83
N LEU A 77 2.38 -12.85 -20.35
CA LEU A 77 2.76 -13.97 -21.19
C LEU A 77 3.09 -13.46 -22.60
N PRO A 78 4.33 -13.64 -23.10
CA PRO A 78 4.74 -13.14 -24.42
C PRO A 78 3.81 -13.58 -25.54
N GLU A 79 3.41 -14.85 -25.55
CA GLU A 79 2.52 -15.41 -26.57
C GLU A 79 1.13 -14.76 -26.60
N VAL A 80 0.58 -14.42 -25.43
CA VAL A 80 -0.72 -13.73 -25.31
C VAL A 80 -0.57 -12.26 -25.67
N LEU A 81 0.54 -11.64 -25.25
CA LEU A 81 0.84 -10.25 -25.56
C LEU A 81 0.97 -10.05 -27.08
N ASP A 82 1.78 -10.86 -27.74
CA ASP A 82 2.03 -10.78 -29.19
C ASP A 82 0.72 -11.01 -29.97
N GLN A 83 -0.06 -12.03 -29.59
CA GLN A 83 -1.36 -12.32 -30.20
C GLN A 83 -2.30 -11.09 -30.21
N PHE A 84 -2.37 -10.33 -29.13
CA PHE A 84 -3.29 -9.20 -29.00
C PHE A 84 -2.68 -7.85 -29.40
N LEU A 85 -1.35 -7.75 -29.49
CA LEU A 85 -0.66 -6.59 -30.06
C LEU A 85 -0.83 -6.53 -31.59
N GLU A 86 -0.79 -7.68 -32.26
CA GLU A 86 -0.88 -7.75 -33.73
C GLU A 86 -2.28 -7.40 -34.24
N SER A 87 -3.34 -7.72 -33.49
CA SER A 87 -4.71 -7.41 -33.89
C SER A 87 -5.69 -7.32 -32.72
N GLN A 88 -6.30 -6.15 -32.54
CA GLN A 88 -7.43 -5.98 -31.62
C GLN A 88 -8.65 -6.84 -32.00
N HIS A 89 -8.78 -7.20 -33.28
CA HIS A 89 -9.84 -8.11 -33.73
C HIS A 89 -9.67 -9.51 -33.12
N ALA A 90 -8.44 -9.95 -32.87
CA ALA A 90 -8.19 -11.25 -32.23
C ALA A 90 -8.78 -11.30 -30.81
N PHE A 91 -8.64 -10.20 -30.05
CA PHE A 91 -9.23 -10.12 -28.71
C PHE A 91 -10.76 -10.15 -28.76
N ARG A 92 -11.37 -9.36 -29.65
CA ARG A 92 -12.84 -9.37 -29.86
C ARG A 92 -13.35 -10.77 -30.24
N GLN A 93 -12.72 -11.42 -31.23
CA GLN A 93 -13.10 -12.76 -31.67
C GLN A 93 -12.99 -13.78 -30.53
N THR A 94 -11.94 -13.68 -29.71
CA THR A 94 -11.76 -14.51 -28.52
C THR A 94 -12.97 -14.36 -27.59
N LEU A 95 -13.38 -13.13 -27.28
CA LEU A 95 -14.53 -12.86 -26.41
C LEU A 95 -15.88 -13.32 -26.99
N GLU A 96 -16.07 -13.22 -28.30
CA GLU A 96 -17.27 -13.70 -29.00
C GLU A 96 -17.36 -15.22 -28.98
N ALA A 97 -16.23 -15.92 -29.07
CA ALA A 97 -16.14 -17.38 -29.05
C ALA A 97 -16.26 -18.00 -27.64
N LEU A 98 -16.20 -17.19 -26.57
CA LEU A 98 -16.31 -17.71 -25.21
C LEU A 98 -17.68 -18.39 -24.96
N PRO A 99 -17.71 -19.53 -24.25
CA PRO A 99 -18.95 -20.22 -23.94
C PRO A 99 -19.81 -19.40 -22.98
N ALA A 100 -21.13 -19.61 -23.02
CA ALA A 100 -22.09 -18.89 -22.19
C ALA A 100 -21.90 -19.10 -20.66
N THR A 101 -21.15 -20.14 -20.26
CA THR A 101 -20.78 -20.38 -18.87
C THR A 101 -19.81 -19.33 -18.32
N ILE A 102 -19.03 -18.68 -19.20
CA ILE A 102 -18.11 -17.61 -18.81
C ILE A 102 -18.91 -16.31 -18.71
N ASN A 103 -18.95 -15.76 -17.51
CA ASN A 103 -19.61 -14.50 -17.20
C ASN A 103 -18.63 -13.42 -16.73
N THR A 104 -17.38 -13.78 -16.47
CA THR A 104 -16.34 -12.87 -15.98
C THR A 104 -15.09 -12.95 -16.84
N VAL A 105 -14.52 -11.80 -17.19
CA VAL A 105 -13.26 -11.68 -17.93
C VAL A 105 -12.26 -10.88 -17.11
N ILE A 106 -11.13 -11.51 -16.80
CA ILE A 106 -10.00 -10.87 -16.11
C ILE A 106 -8.92 -10.53 -17.13
N ILE A 107 -8.44 -9.29 -17.14
CA ILE A 107 -7.29 -8.87 -17.94
C ILE A 107 -6.20 -8.38 -16.99
N ASP A 108 -5.17 -9.21 -16.80
CA ASP A 108 -4.02 -8.90 -15.95
C ASP A 108 -3.04 -8.01 -16.72
N GLU A 109 -2.58 -6.93 -16.07
CA GLU A 109 -1.62 -5.96 -16.59
C GLU A 109 -2.09 -5.24 -17.88
N VAL A 110 -3.35 -4.76 -17.88
CA VAL A 110 -4.00 -4.10 -19.04
C VAL A 110 -3.20 -2.90 -19.58
N GLN A 111 -2.34 -2.28 -18.76
CA GLN A 111 -1.45 -1.20 -19.20
C GLN A 111 -0.37 -1.62 -20.20
N ARG A 112 -0.19 -2.92 -20.45
CA ARG A 112 0.65 -3.46 -21.52
C ARG A 112 0.03 -3.23 -22.90
N ILE A 113 -1.29 -3.33 -23.01
CA ILE A 113 -2.05 -3.04 -24.24
C ILE A 113 -3.29 -2.18 -23.88
N PRO A 114 -3.11 -0.87 -23.60
CA PRO A 114 -4.23 0.02 -23.25
C PRO A 114 -5.35 0.05 -24.28
N ALA A 115 -5.03 -0.23 -25.54
CA ALA A 115 -5.97 -0.21 -26.65
C ALA A 115 -7.04 -1.33 -26.57
N LEU A 116 -6.86 -2.35 -25.71
CA LEU A 116 -7.91 -3.33 -25.42
C LEU A 116 -9.11 -2.72 -24.69
N LEU A 117 -8.95 -1.55 -24.06
CA LEU A 117 -10.03 -0.87 -23.34
C LEU A 117 -11.20 -0.49 -24.27
N ASP A 118 -10.96 -0.22 -25.55
CA ASP A 118 -12.03 0.08 -26.52
C ASP A 118 -12.94 -1.13 -26.74
N VAL A 119 -12.34 -2.32 -26.85
CA VAL A 119 -13.09 -3.58 -26.95
C VAL A 119 -13.84 -3.86 -25.65
N VAL A 120 -13.18 -3.68 -24.50
CA VAL A 120 -13.83 -3.86 -23.19
C VAL A 120 -15.07 -2.95 -23.06
N GLN A 121 -14.99 -1.68 -23.46
CA GLN A 121 -16.13 -0.76 -23.39
C GLN A 121 -17.32 -1.18 -24.24
N ASP A 122 -17.09 -1.77 -25.42
CA ASP A 122 -18.17 -2.32 -26.26
C ASP A 122 -18.86 -3.51 -25.58
N PHE A 123 -18.09 -4.42 -24.98
CA PHE A 123 -18.66 -5.61 -24.32
C PHE A 123 -19.34 -5.30 -22.98
N ILE A 124 -18.87 -4.29 -22.23
CA ILE A 124 -19.58 -3.78 -21.05
C ILE A 124 -20.98 -3.28 -21.45
N GLN A 125 -21.11 -2.54 -22.55
CA GLN A 125 -22.40 -2.04 -23.03
C GLN A 125 -23.35 -3.17 -23.44
N LYS A 126 -22.81 -4.25 -24.02
CA LYS A 126 -23.56 -5.46 -24.37
C LYS A 126 -24.00 -6.28 -23.15
N LYS A 127 -23.49 -5.96 -21.94
CA LYS A 127 -23.76 -6.68 -20.68
C LYS A 127 -23.52 -8.19 -20.77
N ARG A 128 -22.54 -8.60 -21.58
CA ARG A 128 -22.20 -10.02 -21.77
C ARG A 128 -21.28 -10.54 -20.66
N PHE A 129 -20.33 -9.72 -20.24
CA PHE A 129 -19.33 -10.09 -19.24
C PHE A 129 -19.22 -9.00 -18.18
N ARG A 130 -18.86 -9.44 -16.98
CA ARG A 130 -18.22 -8.61 -15.99
C ARG A 130 -16.71 -8.55 -16.28
N PHE A 131 -16.15 -7.35 -16.38
CA PHE A 131 -14.73 -7.13 -16.61
C PHE A 131 -13.99 -6.75 -15.34
N ILE A 132 -12.85 -7.38 -15.15
CA ILE A 132 -11.92 -7.11 -14.06
C ILE A 132 -10.56 -6.86 -14.68
N LEU A 133 -10.06 -5.64 -14.53
CA LEU A 133 -8.76 -5.26 -15.08
C LEU A 133 -7.76 -5.11 -13.94
N THR A 134 -6.49 -5.41 -14.18
CA THR A 134 -5.44 -5.08 -13.23
C THR A 134 -4.37 -4.22 -13.88
N GLY A 135 -3.60 -3.51 -13.05
CA GLY A 135 -2.36 -2.92 -13.49
C GLY A 135 -1.49 -2.46 -12.33
N SER A 136 -0.19 -2.33 -12.58
CA SER A 136 0.73 -1.74 -11.61
C SER A 136 0.80 -0.22 -11.68
N SER A 137 0.37 0.37 -12.80
CA SER A 137 0.40 1.81 -13.06
C SER A 137 -0.93 2.26 -13.63
N ALA A 138 -1.51 3.31 -13.02
CA ALA A 138 -2.70 3.95 -13.58
C ALA A 138 -2.33 4.92 -14.72
N ARG A 139 -1.05 5.26 -14.88
CA ARG A 139 -0.56 6.33 -15.75
C ARG A 139 -0.87 6.12 -17.22
N LYS A 140 -0.44 4.98 -17.77
CA LYS A 140 -0.63 4.64 -19.19
C LYS A 140 -2.11 4.56 -19.55
N LEU A 141 -2.92 4.10 -18.61
CA LEU A 141 -4.37 4.00 -18.80
C LEU A 141 -5.02 5.39 -18.78
N LYS A 142 -4.63 6.27 -17.84
CA LYS A 142 -5.14 7.66 -17.78
C LYS A 142 -4.73 8.51 -19.00
N ARG A 143 -3.51 8.36 -19.53
CA ARG A 143 -3.04 9.16 -20.68
C ARG A 143 -3.72 8.82 -22.01
N GLY A 144 -4.02 7.54 -22.23
CA GLY A 144 -4.74 7.09 -23.44
C GLY A 144 -6.25 7.15 -23.31
N HIS A 145 -6.77 6.97 -22.09
CA HIS A 145 -8.19 6.91 -21.78
C HIS A 145 -8.47 7.77 -20.54
N ALA A 146 -8.55 9.09 -20.76
CA ALA A 146 -8.66 10.12 -19.71
C ALA A 146 -9.75 9.83 -18.65
N ASN A 147 -10.79 9.09 -19.04
CA ASN A 147 -11.69 8.40 -18.13
C ASN A 147 -11.54 6.90 -18.35
N LEU A 148 -10.89 6.19 -17.41
CA LEU A 148 -10.83 4.73 -17.41
C LEU A 148 -12.24 4.15 -17.66
N LEU A 149 -12.41 3.51 -18.82
CA LEU A 149 -13.68 2.94 -19.29
C LEU A 149 -14.88 3.93 -19.29
N GLY A 150 -14.65 5.24 -19.38
CA GLY A 150 -15.69 6.26 -19.35
C GLY A 150 -16.41 6.39 -17.99
N GLY A 151 -15.73 6.03 -16.89
CA GLY A 151 -16.33 6.01 -15.54
C GLY A 151 -17.21 4.78 -15.27
N ARG A 152 -17.25 3.81 -16.18
CA ARG A 152 -18.09 2.59 -16.07
C ARG A 152 -17.48 1.52 -15.15
N ALA A 153 -16.20 1.62 -14.84
CA ALA A 153 -15.53 0.70 -13.93
C ALA A 153 -15.08 1.44 -12.67
N VAL A 154 -15.29 0.79 -11.53
CA VAL A 154 -14.85 1.30 -10.24
C VAL A 154 -13.35 1.06 -10.09
N THR A 155 -12.63 2.05 -9.56
CA THR A 155 -11.21 1.87 -9.25
C THR A 155 -11.03 1.35 -7.82
N ARG A 156 -10.14 0.37 -7.66
CA ARG A 156 -9.63 -0.12 -6.38
C ARG A 156 -8.11 -0.15 -6.43
N THR A 157 -7.47 0.09 -5.29
CA THR A 157 -6.02 0.00 -5.16
C THR A 157 -5.71 -1.05 -4.12
N LEU A 158 -4.76 -1.94 -4.38
CA LEU A 158 -4.29 -2.99 -3.48
C LEU A 158 -2.87 -2.65 -3.00
N GLY A 159 -2.75 -2.33 -1.72
CA GLY A 159 -1.47 -2.09 -1.06
C GLY A 159 -0.79 -3.38 -0.58
N PRO A 160 0.34 -3.25 0.14
CA PRO A 160 0.94 -4.32 0.92
C PRO A 160 -0.03 -4.92 1.94
N LEU A 161 0.35 -6.02 2.58
CA LEU A 161 -0.46 -6.67 3.61
C LEU A 161 -0.74 -5.70 4.77
N SER A 162 -2.00 -5.54 5.15
CA SER A 162 -2.44 -4.76 6.31
C SER A 162 -2.13 -5.48 7.64
N PHE A 163 -2.07 -4.75 8.76
CA PHE A 163 -1.98 -5.34 10.10
C PHE A 163 -3.20 -6.19 10.49
N PHE A 164 -4.30 -6.02 9.75
CA PHE A 164 -5.52 -6.83 9.87
C PHE A 164 -5.51 -8.04 8.92
N GLU A 165 -4.48 -8.21 8.09
CA GLU A 165 -4.29 -9.35 7.18
C GLU A 165 -3.14 -10.28 7.64
N ILE A 166 -2.47 -9.95 8.75
CA ILE A 166 -1.35 -10.71 9.32
C ILE A 166 -1.60 -11.07 10.78
N PRO A 167 -0.92 -12.11 11.32
CA PRO A 167 -1.05 -12.46 12.73
C PRO A 167 -0.76 -11.28 13.66
N ASN A 168 -1.56 -11.10 14.72
CA ASN A 168 -1.31 -10.07 15.73
C ASN A 168 -0.26 -10.54 16.75
N THR A 169 0.99 -10.67 16.31
CA THR A 169 2.11 -11.10 17.16
C THR A 169 3.27 -10.10 17.10
N PRO A 170 4.13 -10.02 18.14
CA PRO A 170 5.31 -9.16 18.12
C PRO A 170 6.22 -9.44 16.92
N THR A 171 6.36 -10.70 16.53
CA THR A 171 7.22 -11.08 15.40
C THR A 171 6.64 -10.67 14.05
N ALA A 172 5.32 -10.78 13.86
CA ALA A 172 4.65 -10.27 12.67
C ALA A 172 4.75 -8.74 12.57
N PHE A 173 4.61 -8.05 13.70
CA PHE A 173 4.82 -6.61 13.80
C PHE A 173 6.24 -6.21 13.39
N GLU A 174 7.27 -6.81 13.98
CA GLU A 174 8.67 -6.53 13.63
C GLU A 174 8.97 -6.88 12.18
N SER A 175 8.41 -7.99 11.68
CA SER A 175 8.57 -8.39 10.29
C SER A 175 8.05 -7.30 9.35
N LYS A 176 6.83 -6.79 9.60
CA LYS A 176 6.25 -5.72 8.78
C LYS A 176 6.98 -4.39 8.94
N LEU A 177 7.40 -4.04 10.16
CA LEU A 177 8.14 -2.80 10.42
C LEU A 177 9.46 -2.77 9.63
N PHE A 178 10.24 -3.85 9.68
CA PHE A 178 11.57 -3.87 9.09
C PHE A 178 11.60 -4.32 7.63
N TRP A 179 10.70 -5.22 7.22
CA TRP A 179 10.75 -5.85 5.90
C TRP A 179 9.56 -5.49 5.01
N GLY A 180 8.60 -4.73 5.52
CA GLY A 180 7.41 -4.35 4.77
C GLY A 180 6.31 -5.40 4.76
N GLY A 181 5.25 -5.08 4.05
CA GLY A 181 4.05 -5.89 3.93
C GLY A 181 3.94 -6.64 2.60
N LEU A 182 4.94 -6.62 1.72
CA LEU A 182 4.89 -7.39 0.47
C LEU A 182 4.74 -8.89 0.77
N PRO A 183 3.66 -9.57 0.31
CA PRO A 183 3.35 -10.95 0.68
C PRO A 183 4.54 -11.91 0.63
N LYS A 184 5.26 -11.99 -0.50
CA LYS A 184 6.41 -12.91 -0.64
C LYS A 184 7.53 -12.61 0.35
N VAL A 185 7.80 -11.34 0.64
CA VAL A 185 8.83 -10.91 1.60
C VAL A 185 8.40 -11.21 3.03
N PHE A 186 7.15 -10.89 3.35
CA PHE A 186 6.59 -11.13 4.67
C PHE A 186 6.61 -12.63 5.02
N LEU A 187 6.27 -13.48 4.06
CA LEU A 187 6.19 -14.93 4.18
C LEU A 187 7.55 -15.66 4.08
N ALA A 188 8.63 -14.95 3.73
CA ALA A 188 9.97 -15.53 3.60
C ALA A 188 10.45 -16.19 4.91
N GLN A 189 11.26 -17.24 4.77
CA GLN A 189 11.60 -18.13 5.90
C GLN A 189 12.65 -17.52 6.82
N ASN A 190 13.53 -16.67 6.29
CA ASN A 190 14.66 -16.08 6.99
C ASN A 190 14.99 -14.67 6.43
N ASN A 191 15.88 -13.95 7.11
CA ASN A 191 16.22 -12.57 6.74
C ASN A 191 17.08 -12.46 5.48
N GLU A 192 17.86 -13.50 5.15
CA GLU A 192 18.66 -13.53 3.92
C GLU A 192 17.74 -13.56 2.69
N GLU A 193 16.74 -14.43 2.70
CA GLU A 193 15.71 -14.49 1.66
C GLU A 193 14.92 -13.17 1.54
N ARG A 194 14.58 -12.53 2.68
CA ARG A 194 13.95 -11.19 2.68
C ARG A 194 14.83 -10.15 2.00
N CYS A 195 16.12 -10.13 2.31
CA CYS A 195 17.09 -9.24 1.69
C CYS A 195 17.16 -9.45 0.18
N ASP A 196 17.26 -10.70 -0.28
CA ASP A 196 17.37 -11.03 -1.69
C ASP A 196 16.10 -10.66 -2.46
N LEU A 197 14.93 -10.98 -1.90
CA LEU A 197 13.65 -10.61 -2.49
C LEU A 197 13.48 -9.08 -2.62
N LEU A 198 13.85 -8.32 -1.59
CA LEU A 198 13.76 -6.85 -1.63
C LEU A 198 14.80 -6.22 -2.56
N ARG A 199 16.02 -6.76 -2.60
CA ARG A 199 17.06 -6.33 -3.56
C ARG A 199 16.62 -6.59 -4.98
N ALA A 200 16.10 -7.78 -5.28
CA ALA A 200 15.53 -8.12 -6.57
C ALA A 200 14.33 -7.22 -6.92
N TYR A 201 13.46 -6.93 -5.95
CA TYR A 201 12.35 -5.99 -6.11
C TYR A 201 12.82 -4.64 -6.65
N VAL A 202 13.82 -4.04 -5.98
CA VAL A 202 14.33 -2.71 -6.32
C VAL A 202 15.18 -2.71 -7.59
N GLN A 203 15.98 -3.74 -7.83
CA GLN A 203 16.88 -3.81 -8.99
C GLN A 203 16.16 -4.10 -10.30
N THR A 204 15.25 -5.08 -10.29
CA THR A 204 14.58 -5.58 -11.49
C THR A 204 13.30 -4.79 -11.73
N TYR A 205 12.39 -4.81 -10.77
CA TYR A 205 11.02 -4.36 -11.02
C TYR A 205 10.89 -2.83 -11.05
N LEU A 206 11.45 -2.14 -10.06
CA LEU A 206 11.31 -0.69 -9.97
C LEU A 206 12.01 0.03 -11.13
N ALA A 207 13.17 -0.48 -11.57
CA ALA A 207 13.86 0.06 -12.73
C ALA A 207 13.08 -0.22 -14.03
N GLU A 208 12.61 -1.44 -14.23
CA GLU A 208 11.84 -1.83 -15.42
C GLU A 208 10.52 -1.06 -15.56
N GLU A 209 9.77 -0.89 -14.47
CA GLU A 209 8.50 -0.16 -14.52
C GLU A 209 8.70 1.29 -14.97
N VAL A 210 9.73 1.93 -14.45
CA VAL A 210 9.99 3.33 -14.76
C VAL A 210 10.60 3.49 -16.16
N VAL A 211 11.45 2.56 -16.60
CA VAL A 211 11.92 2.50 -18.00
C VAL A 211 10.73 2.32 -18.94
N ALA A 212 9.82 1.39 -18.61
CA ALA A 212 8.65 1.08 -19.43
C ALA A 212 7.67 2.25 -19.56
N GLU A 213 7.69 3.20 -18.63
CA GLU A 213 6.93 4.46 -18.73
C GLU A 213 7.51 5.43 -19.78
N GLN A 214 8.62 5.11 -20.47
CA GLN A 214 9.26 5.90 -21.55
C GLN A 214 9.63 7.35 -21.20
N LEU A 215 9.51 7.75 -19.93
CA LEU A 215 9.68 9.14 -19.49
C LEU A 215 11.05 9.42 -18.91
N VAL A 216 11.75 8.38 -18.42
CA VAL A 216 13.10 8.53 -17.92
C VAL A 216 14.08 8.47 -19.08
N ARG A 217 14.39 9.65 -19.62
CA ARG A 217 15.39 9.82 -20.69
C ARG A 217 16.80 9.43 -20.24
N GLN A 218 17.09 9.47 -18.94
CA GLN A 218 18.38 9.14 -18.36
C GLN A 218 18.23 8.25 -17.11
N LEU A 219 18.61 6.98 -17.22
CA LEU A 219 18.46 6.00 -16.14
C LEU A 219 19.37 6.27 -14.94
N ASN A 220 20.56 6.84 -15.15
CA ASN A 220 21.53 7.07 -14.09
C ASN A 220 21.05 8.13 -13.06
N PRO A 221 20.60 9.34 -13.46
CA PRO A 221 20.00 10.29 -12.53
C PRO A 221 18.79 9.72 -11.80
N PHE A 222 17.96 8.92 -12.48
CA PHE A 222 16.79 8.31 -11.84
C PHE A 222 17.16 7.29 -10.75
N ARG A 223 18.17 6.44 -10.99
CA ARG A 223 18.67 5.51 -9.96
C ARG A 223 19.22 6.25 -8.73
N LYS A 224 19.93 7.36 -8.91
CA LYS A 224 20.37 8.22 -7.81
C LYS A 224 19.19 8.87 -7.09
N PHE A 225 18.22 9.37 -7.85
CA PHE A 225 16.97 9.91 -7.31
C PHE A 225 16.27 8.93 -6.38
N LEU A 226 16.10 7.67 -6.81
CA LEU A 226 15.41 6.65 -5.99
C LEU A 226 16.09 6.45 -4.62
N GLN A 227 17.43 6.48 -4.57
CA GLN A 227 18.18 6.36 -3.31
C GLN A 227 17.96 7.59 -2.42
N ILE A 228 18.03 8.80 -2.99
CA ILE A 228 17.80 10.04 -2.23
C ILE A 228 16.35 10.13 -1.75
N ALA A 229 15.38 9.77 -2.60
CA ALA A 229 13.96 9.76 -2.25
C ALA A 229 13.68 8.81 -1.08
N ALA A 230 14.34 7.65 -1.02
CA ALA A 230 14.23 6.74 0.11
C ALA A 230 14.87 7.28 1.39
N GLN A 231 15.99 8.01 1.29
CA GLN A 231 16.61 8.68 2.44
C GLN A 231 15.78 9.86 2.95
N MET A 232 15.04 10.53 2.07
CA MET A 232 14.13 11.63 2.39
C MET A 232 12.70 11.16 2.69
N ASN A 233 12.48 9.85 2.87
CA ASN A 233 11.16 9.30 3.17
C ASN A 233 10.59 9.90 4.46
N GLY A 234 9.36 10.40 4.40
CA GLY A 234 8.68 11.12 5.48
C GLY A 234 9.11 12.57 5.65
N GLN A 235 9.96 13.11 4.77
CA GLN A 235 10.42 14.50 4.84
C GLN A 235 9.75 15.38 3.77
N ILE A 236 9.67 16.68 4.05
CA ILE A 236 9.16 17.67 3.09
C ILE A 236 10.08 17.73 1.87
N ILE A 237 9.50 17.55 0.68
CA ILE A 237 10.26 17.47 -0.57
C ILE A 237 10.88 18.84 -0.92
N ASN A 238 12.16 18.80 -1.29
CA ASN A 238 12.85 19.94 -1.90
C ASN A 238 13.47 19.54 -3.24
N CYS A 239 12.70 19.67 -4.33
CA CYS A 239 13.15 19.31 -5.67
C CYS A 239 14.41 20.05 -6.13
N ASN A 240 14.64 21.29 -5.65
CA ASN A 240 15.85 22.03 -5.97
C ASN A 240 17.09 21.43 -5.31
N ALA A 241 17.00 21.01 -4.04
CA ALA A 241 18.11 20.35 -3.36
C ALA A 241 18.44 19.00 -4.02
N ILE A 242 17.43 18.15 -4.20
CA ILE A 242 17.59 16.84 -4.83
C ILE A 242 18.15 16.97 -6.25
N GLY A 243 17.70 17.96 -7.02
CA GLY A 243 18.18 18.19 -8.38
C GLY A 243 19.68 18.49 -8.43
N ARG A 244 20.18 19.28 -7.48
CA ARG A 244 21.63 19.54 -7.35
C ARG A 244 22.41 18.27 -7.02
N ASP A 245 21.90 17.44 -6.11
CA ASP A 245 22.59 16.23 -5.66
C ASP A 245 22.71 15.15 -6.76
N ILE A 246 21.69 15.03 -7.62
CA ILE A 246 21.67 14.04 -8.70
C ILE A 246 22.10 14.59 -10.07
N GLY A 247 22.37 15.89 -10.16
CA GLY A 247 22.79 16.56 -11.40
C GLY A 247 21.67 16.70 -12.44
N THR A 248 20.46 17.05 -12.01
CA THR A 248 19.31 17.29 -12.92
C THR A 248 18.47 18.49 -12.50
N SER A 249 17.51 18.88 -13.34
CA SER A 249 16.62 20.03 -13.07
C SER A 249 15.56 19.70 -12.01
N HIS A 250 15.08 20.70 -11.27
CA HIS A 250 13.97 20.52 -10.33
C HIS A 250 12.69 20.01 -11.00
N ASN A 251 12.41 20.42 -12.25
CA ASN A 251 11.28 19.92 -13.04
C ASN A 251 11.42 18.41 -13.32
N THR A 252 12.64 17.95 -13.60
CA THR A 252 12.91 16.52 -13.77
C THR A 252 12.65 15.76 -12.47
N VAL A 253 13.10 16.30 -11.33
CA VAL A 253 12.86 15.69 -10.01
C VAL A 253 11.36 15.65 -9.67
N SER A 254 10.63 16.74 -9.90
CA SER A 254 9.17 16.76 -9.72
C SER A 254 8.50 15.68 -10.57
N SER A 255 8.91 15.57 -11.85
CA SER A 255 8.40 14.51 -12.72
C SER A 255 8.74 13.12 -12.22
N TYR A 256 9.92 12.90 -11.61
CA TYR A 256 10.28 11.63 -10.98
C TYR A 256 9.38 11.26 -9.81
N PHE A 257 9.02 12.22 -8.94
CA PHE A 257 8.02 11.98 -7.90
C PHE A 257 6.64 11.66 -8.48
N GLU A 258 6.20 12.39 -9.50
CA GLU A 258 4.95 12.09 -10.21
C GLU A 258 4.95 10.66 -10.78
N ILE A 259 6.08 10.17 -11.29
CA ILE A 259 6.18 8.77 -11.74
C ILE A 259 5.92 7.83 -10.58
N LEU A 260 6.56 8.03 -9.42
CA LEU A 260 6.39 7.15 -8.26
C LEU A 260 4.96 7.14 -7.73
N GLU A 261 4.26 8.28 -7.79
CA GLU A 261 2.85 8.36 -7.40
C GLU A 261 1.93 7.67 -8.41
N ASP A 262 2.14 7.91 -9.70
CA ASP A 262 1.35 7.33 -10.78
C ASP A 262 1.51 5.80 -10.88
N THR A 263 2.69 5.28 -10.53
CA THR A 263 2.99 3.84 -10.42
C THR A 263 2.69 3.28 -9.03
N LEU A 264 2.14 4.08 -8.12
CA LEU A 264 1.77 3.70 -6.74
C LEU A 264 2.95 3.22 -5.87
N ILE A 265 4.19 3.48 -6.28
CA ILE A 265 5.42 3.15 -5.55
C ILE A 265 5.70 4.18 -4.45
N GLY A 266 5.04 5.33 -4.48
CA GLY A 266 5.00 6.22 -3.34
C GLY A 266 3.81 7.15 -3.39
N PHE A 267 3.78 8.08 -2.45
CA PHE A 267 2.70 9.04 -2.32
C PHE A 267 3.14 10.28 -1.56
N SER A 268 2.59 11.42 -1.97
CA SER A 268 2.64 12.64 -1.20
C SER A 268 1.64 12.64 -0.06
N LEU A 269 2.07 13.18 1.08
CA LEU A 269 1.22 13.63 2.18
C LEU A 269 1.27 15.18 2.18
N PRO A 270 0.23 15.86 1.69
CA PRO A 270 0.21 17.32 1.58
C PRO A 270 0.13 18.00 2.95
N ALA A 271 0.50 19.28 3.04
CA ALA A 271 0.32 20.03 4.27
C ALA A 271 -1.16 20.42 4.47
N TYR A 272 -1.64 20.28 5.70
CA TYR A 272 -3.00 20.62 6.08
C TYR A 272 -3.20 22.12 5.99
N HIS A 273 -4.25 22.51 5.27
CA HIS A 273 -4.69 23.89 5.21
C HIS A 273 -6.20 23.92 4.92
N THR A 274 -6.94 24.81 5.58
CA THR A 274 -8.39 24.97 5.40
C THR A 274 -8.76 25.45 3.98
N SER A 275 -8.00 26.41 3.44
CA SER A 275 -8.06 26.78 2.02
C SER A 275 -7.45 25.72 1.10
N LEU A 276 -8.28 25.16 0.21
CA LEU A 276 -7.86 24.25 -0.87
C LEU A 276 -6.75 24.85 -1.73
N ARG A 277 -6.83 26.15 -2.09
CA ARG A 277 -5.81 26.82 -2.92
C ARG A 277 -4.43 26.82 -2.26
N LYS A 278 -4.37 27.01 -0.95
CA LYS A 278 -3.11 26.96 -0.20
C LYS A 278 -2.63 25.52 0.00
N ARG A 279 -3.55 24.56 0.20
CA ARG A 279 -3.26 23.12 0.23
C ARG A 279 -2.55 22.65 -1.05
N VAL A 280 -3.09 23.01 -2.22
CA VAL A 280 -2.51 22.67 -3.53
C VAL A 280 -1.11 23.27 -3.75
N ARG A 281 -0.80 24.42 -3.15
CA ARG A 281 0.51 25.09 -3.28
C ARG A 281 1.50 24.68 -2.20
N SER A 282 1.07 23.91 -1.21
CA SER A 282 1.90 23.53 -0.07
C SER A 282 2.97 22.52 -0.50
N LYS A 283 4.08 22.50 0.24
CA LYS A 283 5.06 21.43 0.08
C LYS A 283 4.54 20.18 0.77
N SER A 284 4.70 19.04 0.11
CA SER A 284 4.28 17.75 0.64
C SER A 284 5.44 17.00 1.27
N LYS A 285 5.16 16.16 2.27
CA LYS A 285 6.02 15.03 2.62
C LYS A 285 5.86 13.94 1.56
N PHE A 286 6.88 13.12 1.34
CA PHE A 286 6.79 11.95 0.47
C PHE A 286 7.06 10.67 1.22
N PHE A 287 6.27 9.63 0.96
CA PHE A 287 6.47 8.29 1.49
C PHE A 287 6.51 7.27 0.36
N LEU A 288 7.45 6.34 0.43
CA LEU A 288 7.38 5.11 -0.33
C LEU A 288 6.25 4.24 0.20
N PHE A 289 5.65 3.42 -0.66
CA PHE A 289 4.48 2.63 -0.29
C PHE A 289 4.74 1.53 0.77
N ASP A 290 6.01 1.18 1.00
CA ASP A 290 6.42 0.04 1.83
C ASP A 290 7.77 0.30 2.53
N THR A 291 7.88 -0.07 3.81
CA THR A 291 9.08 0.15 4.64
C THR A 291 10.27 -0.72 4.20
N GLY A 292 10.03 -1.97 3.78
CA GLY A 292 11.06 -2.86 3.28
C GLY A 292 11.65 -2.35 1.96
N VAL A 293 10.78 -1.90 1.05
CA VAL A 293 11.21 -1.27 -0.21
C VAL A 293 12.01 0.01 0.06
N CYS A 294 11.56 0.85 1.01
CA CYS A 294 12.30 2.04 1.42
C CYS A 294 13.70 1.70 1.96
N ARG A 295 13.81 0.73 2.87
CA ARG A 295 15.11 0.30 3.41
C ARG A 295 16.01 -0.33 2.35
N ALA A 296 15.44 -1.07 1.39
CA ALA A 296 16.18 -1.63 0.27
C ALA A 296 16.78 -0.54 -0.62
N LEU A 297 15.99 0.48 -0.97
CA LEU A 297 16.44 1.63 -1.73
C LEU A 297 17.48 2.47 -0.98
N ALA A 298 17.29 2.67 0.32
CA ALA A 298 18.22 3.38 1.19
C ALA A 298 19.49 2.57 1.51
N ARG A 299 19.56 1.29 1.10
CA ARG A 299 20.67 0.36 1.38
C ARG A 299 20.89 0.11 2.89
N THR A 300 19.80 0.00 3.64
CA THR A 300 19.84 -0.16 5.10
C THR A 300 19.27 -1.50 5.58
N LEU A 301 19.07 -2.49 4.69
CA LEU A 301 18.47 -3.79 5.03
C LEU A 301 19.24 -4.57 6.10
N GLU A 302 20.57 -4.49 6.09
CA GLU A 302 21.47 -5.24 6.97
C GLU A 302 21.45 -4.76 8.42
N HIS A 303 20.99 -3.52 8.66
CA HIS A 303 20.95 -2.92 9.99
C HIS A 303 19.53 -2.51 10.36
N HIS A 304 18.95 -3.17 11.35
CA HIS A 304 17.69 -2.73 11.93
C HIS A 304 17.92 -1.57 12.88
N PRO A 305 17.15 -0.46 12.77
CA PRO A 305 17.25 0.61 13.74
C PRO A 305 16.83 0.09 15.12
N GLN A 306 17.54 0.54 16.15
CA GLN A 306 17.25 0.13 17.53
C GLN A 306 16.06 0.91 18.10
N GLN A 307 15.24 0.24 18.89
CA GLN A 307 14.12 0.88 19.57
C GLN A 307 14.59 2.07 20.43
N GLY A 308 13.86 3.19 20.38
CA GLY A 308 14.21 4.43 21.07
C GLY A 308 15.09 5.38 20.27
N THR A 309 15.63 4.96 19.12
CA THR A 309 16.34 5.86 18.19
C THR A 309 15.35 6.63 17.30
N SER A 310 15.78 7.78 16.80
CA SER A 310 15.02 8.57 15.82
C SER A 310 14.73 7.78 14.54
N ALA A 311 15.69 6.97 14.07
CA ALA A 311 15.52 6.10 12.90
C ALA A 311 14.41 5.06 13.10
N TYR A 312 14.27 4.50 14.30
CA TYR A 312 13.17 3.60 14.63
C TYR A 312 11.83 4.34 14.68
N GLY A 313 11.83 5.55 15.25
CA GLY A 313 10.67 6.45 15.24
C GLY A 313 10.16 6.74 13.83
N ALA A 314 11.04 7.20 12.93
CA ALA A 314 10.70 7.51 11.55
C ALA A 314 10.20 6.28 10.77
N LEU A 315 10.78 5.09 11.00
CA LEU A 315 10.32 3.85 10.37
C LEU A 315 8.93 3.44 10.88
N PHE A 316 8.66 3.63 12.17
CA PHE A 316 7.35 3.35 12.78
C PHE A 316 6.28 4.33 12.29
N GLU A 317 6.60 5.63 12.19
CA GLU A 317 5.74 6.66 11.60
C GLU A 317 5.39 6.31 10.15
N HIS A 318 6.41 6.03 9.32
CA HIS A 318 6.22 5.60 7.93
C HIS A 318 5.28 4.40 7.83
N MET A 319 5.54 3.35 8.61
CA MET A 319 4.73 2.14 8.62
C MET A 319 3.26 2.43 8.94
N LEU A 320 2.99 3.28 9.94
CA LEU A 320 1.62 3.64 10.32
C LEU A 320 0.95 4.52 9.27
N ILE A 321 1.63 5.54 8.74
CA ILE A 321 1.07 6.39 7.68
C ILE A 321 0.71 5.56 6.43
N ALA A 322 1.57 4.61 6.04
CA ALA A 322 1.30 3.69 4.94
C ALA A 322 0.10 2.76 5.24
N GLU A 323 -0.05 2.31 6.49
CA GLU A 323 -1.21 1.53 6.93
C GLU A 323 -2.51 2.35 6.87
N PHE A 324 -2.50 3.56 7.42
CA PHE A 324 -3.64 4.49 7.35
C PHE A 324 -4.07 4.70 5.90
N ARG A 325 -3.12 5.03 5.02
CA ARG A 325 -3.40 5.22 3.59
C ARG A 325 -4.03 3.99 2.96
N THR A 326 -3.49 2.80 3.26
CA THR A 326 -4.01 1.53 2.71
C THR A 326 -5.44 1.30 3.16
N LEU A 327 -5.73 1.44 4.46
CA LEU A 327 -7.07 1.22 5.01
C LEU A 327 -8.08 2.26 4.53
N ALA A 328 -7.70 3.54 4.45
CA ALA A 328 -8.57 4.56 3.88
C ALA A 328 -8.91 4.25 2.42
N SER A 329 -7.94 3.82 1.62
CA SER A 329 -8.20 3.43 0.23
C SER A 329 -9.18 2.25 0.09
N TYR A 330 -9.26 1.38 1.10
CA TYR A 330 -10.14 0.21 1.09
C TYR A 330 -11.54 0.52 1.62
N LEU A 331 -11.63 1.41 2.63
CA LEU A 331 -12.82 1.53 3.46
C LEU A 331 -13.46 2.92 3.43
N LYS A 332 -12.64 3.95 3.20
CA LYS A 332 -12.98 5.36 3.31
C LYS A 332 -12.32 6.16 2.16
N PRO A 333 -12.65 5.84 0.90
CA PRO A 333 -11.95 6.38 -0.27
C PRO A 333 -12.05 7.91 -0.40
N ASP A 334 -13.02 8.54 0.25
CA ASP A 334 -13.24 9.99 0.23
C ASP A 334 -12.50 10.73 1.37
N TRP A 335 -11.80 10.02 2.25
CA TRP A 335 -11.04 10.65 3.33
C TRP A 335 -9.72 11.21 2.82
N GLU A 336 -9.41 12.45 3.21
CA GLU A 336 -8.17 13.11 2.85
C GLU A 336 -7.15 13.06 3.99
N MET A 337 -5.89 12.77 3.65
CA MET A 337 -4.79 12.73 4.61
C MET A 337 -3.81 13.84 4.34
N SER A 338 -3.30 14.44 5.40
CA SER A 338 -2.29 15.51 5.36
C SER A 338 -1.40 15.46 6.60
N PHE A 339 -0.32 16.22 6.63
CA PHE A 339 0.44 16.51 7.86
C PHE A 339 0.23 17.98 8.22
N TYR A 340 0.51 18.40 9.44
CA TYR A 340 0.47 19.83 9.79
C TYR A 340 1.80 20.29 10.32
N GLN A 341 2.32 21.41 9.84
CA GLN A 341 3.55 22.01 10.35
C GLN A 341 3.40 23.53 10.50
N THR A 342 3.82 24.02 11.66
CA THR A 342 3.87 25.45 12.00
C THR A 342 5.09 26.13 11.38
N ALA A 343 5.09 27.46 11.33
CA ALA A 343 6.26 28.22 10.86
C ALA A 343 7.50 28.04 11.74
N SER A 344 7.33 27.70 13.03
CA SER A 344 8.41 27.39 13.97
C SER A 344 8.92 25.94 13.85
N GLY A 345 8.33 25.12 12.99
CA GLY A 345 8.76 23.74 12.72
C GLY A 345 8.09 22.66 13.56
N ASN A 346 7.24 23.01 14.54
CA ASN A 346 6.43 22.03 15.26
C ASN A 346 5.43 21.39 14.31
N GLU A 347 5.25 20.08 14.44
CA GLU A 347 4.51 19.24 13.50
C GLU A 347 3.49 18.35 14.23
N ILE A 348 2.39 18.04 13.54
CA ILE A 348 1.49 16.91 13.79
C ILE A 348 1.58 15.98 12.59
N ASP A 349 1.94 14.71 12.85
CA ASP A 349 2.33 13.75 11.80
C ASP A 349 1.21 13.44 10.79
N LEU A 350 -0.04 13.32 11.26
CA LEU A 350 -1.16 12.94 10.43
C LEU A 350 -2.45 13.66 10.82
N ILE A 351 -3.06 14.32 9.84
CA ILE A 351 -4.40 14.87 9.88
C ILE A 351 -5.28 14.10 8.89
N ILE A 352 -6.41 13.58 9.37
CA ILE A 352 -7.43 12.93 8.54
C ILE A 352 -8.67 13.81 8.54
N ASP A 353 -9.07 14.28 7.36
CA ASP A 353 -10.35 14.92 7.11
C ASP A 353 -11.34 13.85 6.64
N ALA A 354 -12.25 13.46 7.53
CA ALA A 354 -13.25 12.43 7.28
C ALA A 354 -14.50 12.97 6.57
N GLY A 355 -14.53 14.26 6.25
CA GLY A 355 -15.70 14.97 5.74
C GLY A 355 -16.67 15.38 6.84
N GLY A 356 -17.64 16.22 6.51
CA GLY A 356 -18.67 16.67 7.46
C GLY A 356 -18.15 17.46 8.67
N GLY A 357 -16.92 17.97 8.60
CA GLY A 357 -16.25 18.66 9.72
C GLY A 357 -15.60 17.72 10.73
N GLU A 358 -15.59 16.41 10.47
CA GLU A 358 -14.91 15.43 11.32
C GLU A 358 -13.42 15.36 10.99
N ILE A 359 -12.59 15.82 11.92
CA ILE A 359 -11.13 15.90 11.75
C ILE A 359 -10.43 15.12 12.87
N TYR A 360 -9.50 14.26 12.48
CA TYR A 360 -8.59 13.55 13.39
C TYR A 360 -7.21 14.19 13.28
N ALA A 361 -6.69 14.70 14.40
CA ALA A 361 -5.30 15.14 14.52
C ALA A 361 -4.51 14.08 15.30
N ILE A 362 -3.47 13.53 14.69
CA ILE A 362 -2.79 12.32 15.14
C ILE A 362 -1.29 12.57 15.19
N GLU A 363 -0.72 12.37 16.36
CA GLU A 363 0.73 12.33 16.61
C GLU A 363 1.17 10.87 16.77
N ILE A 364 2.35 10.51 16.26
CA ILE A 364 2.82 9.13 16.22
C ILE A 364 4.16 9.00 16.95
N LYS A 365 4.19 8.23 18.05
CA LYS A 365 5.41 7.95 18.81
C LYS A 365 5.69 6.45 18.90
N SER A 366 6.94 6.05 18.72
CA SER A 366 7.32 4.62 18.82
C SER A 366 7.57 4.11 20.25
N ALA A 367 7.27 4.93 21.26
CA ALA A 367 7.53 4.65 22.67
C ALA A 367 6.64 3.53 23.23
N LEU A 368 7.22 2.70 24.10
CA LEU A 368 6.50 1.64 24.86
C LEU A 368 5.76 2.17 26.09
N ASP A 369 6.13 3.37 26.55
CA ASP A 369 5.49 4.04 27.66
C ASP A 369 5.47 5.53 27.35
N ILE A 370 4.30 6.02 26.97
CA ILE A 370 4.13 7.40 26.52
C ILE A 370 4.31 8.41 27.65
N SER A 371 4.19 7.98 28.91
CA SER A 371 4.37 8.85 30.09
C SER A 371 5.82 9.30 30.29
N LYS A 372 6.77 8.59 29.68
CA LYS A 372 8.21 8.90 29.73
C LYS A 372 8.67 9.79 28.58
N VAL A 373 7.77 10.15 27.67
CA VAL A 373 8.06 11.00 26.51
C VAL A 373 7.63 12.43 26.82
N ASN A 374 8.51 13.41 26.58
CA ASN A 374 8.11 14.81 26.63
C ASN A 374 7.36 15.15 25.34
N LEU A 375 6.07 15.51 25.48
CA LEU A 375 5.14 15.80 24.38
C LEU A 375 4.53 17.19 24.51
N ASN A 376 5.12 18.09 25.31
CA ASN A 376 4.47 19.37 25.65
C ASN A 376 4.18 20.21 24.39
N SER A 377 5.11 20.25 23.43
CA SER A 377 4.93 20.96 22.16
C SER A 377 3.81 20.37 21.31
N GLU A 378 3.78 19.06 21.16
CA GLU A 378 2.82 18.33 20.34
C GLU A 378 1.42 18.38 20.96
N ILE A 379 1.31 18.23 22.28
CA ILE A 379 0.04 18.36 23.00
C ILE A 379 -0.50 19.79 22.87
N SER A 380 0.33 20.81 23.09
CA SER A 380 -0.10 22.21 22.89
C SER A 380 -0.62 22.42 21.49
N LEU A 381 0.09 21.90 20.48
CA LEU A 381 -0.30 22.05 19.09
C LEU A 381 -1.60 21.30 18.78
N LEU A 382 -1.77 20.07 19.26
CA LEU A 382 -3.01 19.30 19.13
C LEU A 382 -4.21 20.04 19.75
N GLU A 383 -4.02 20.66 20.92
CA GLU A 383 -5.07 21.39 21.63
C GLU A 383 -5.51 22.66 20.88
N GLU A 384 -4.59 23.36 20.23
CA GLU A 384 -4.87 24.52 19.39
C GLU A 384 -5.64 24.16 18.10
N MET A 385 -5.48 22.94 17.60
CA MET A 385 -6.18 22.50 16.39
C MET A 385 -7.69 22.32 16.64
N GLN A 386 -8.49 22.80 15.69
CA GLN A 386 -9.94 22.55 15.65
C GLN A 386 -10.24 21.14 15.11
N ALA A 387 -9.77 20.12 15.83
CA ALA A 387 -10.00 18.71 15.50
C ALA A 387 -11.09 18.10 16.39
N SER A 388 -11.90 17.21 15.80
CA SER A 388 -12.93 16.43 16.50
C SER A 388 -12.31 15.38 17.42
N ARG A 389 -11.12 14.86 17.06
CA ARG A 389 -10.32 13.93 17.84
C ARG A 389 -8.85 14.33 17.79
N ARG A 390 -8.19 14.29 18.95
CA ARG A 390 -6.75 14.57 19.10
C ARG A 390 -6.11 13.36 19.77
N ILE A 391 -5.25 12.68 19.05
CA ILE A 391 -4.79 11.34 19.41
C ILE A 391 -3.27 11.30 19.37
N VAL A 392 -2.67 10.64 20.36
CA VAL A 392 -1.27 10.22 20.31
C VAL A 392 -1.25 8.69 20.17
N LEU A 393 -0.80 8.19 19.02
CA LEU A 393 -0.61 6.77 18.80
C LEU A 393 0.77 6.35 19.27
N SER A 394 0.83 5.25 20.01
CA SER A 394 2.11 4.72 20.47
C SER A 394 2.15 3.21 20.60
N ARG A 395 3.26 2.66 21.08
CA ARG A 395 3.37 1.25 21.45
C ARG A 395 3.07 1.02 22.94
N ASP A 396 2.60 2.04 23.66
CA ASP A 396 2.07 1.90 25.02
C ASP A 396 0.78 1.08 24.97
N PRO A 397 0.67 -0.04 25.71
CA PRO A 397 -0.53 -0.86 25.71
C PRO A 397 -1.70 -0.20 26.45
N LEU A 398 -1.46 0.88 27.20
CA LEU A 398 -2.48 1.54 28.00
C LEU A 398 -3.04 2.76 27.27
N ARG A 399 -4.38 2.84 27.23
CA ARG A 399 -5.08 4.08 26.87
C ARG A 399 -4.94 5.08 28.02
N LYS A 400 -4.42 6.28 27.73
CA LYS A 400 -4.15 7.33 28.72
C LYS A 400 -4.74 8.65 28.25
N LYS A 401 -5.42 9.36 29.14
CA LYS A 401 -5.78 10.76 28.91
C LYS A 401 -4.56 11.62 29.29
N ILE A 402 -3.86 12.17 28.29
CA ILE A 402 -2.64 12.96 28.55
C ILE A 402 -2.97 14.45 28.77
N SER A 403 -4.07 14.95 28.20
CA SER A 403 -4.59 16.29 28.47
C SER A 403 -6.12 16.31 28.46
N ASN A 404 -6.74 17.49 28.62
CA ASN A 404 -8.20 17.62 28.65
C ASN A 404 -8.89 17.04 27.41
N ASN A 405 -8.27 17.21 26.24
CA ASN A 405 -8.83 16.82 24.95
C ASN A 405 -7.91 15.93 24.10
N VAL A 406 -6.76 15.50 24.63
CA VAL A 406 -5.81 14.60 23.95
C VAL A 406 -5.76 13.24 24.64
N VAL A 407 -5.96 12.19 23.85
CA VAL A 407 -5.91 10.79 24.31
C VAL A 407 -4.75 10.07 23.64
N ALA A 408 -3.90 9.44 24.44
CA ALA A 408 -2.93 8.49 23.94
C ALA A 408 -3.47 7.06 23.99
N MET A 409 -3.13 6.26 23.00
CA MET A 409 -3.50 4.85 22.95
C MET A 409 -2.50 4.03 22.14
N HIS A 410 -2.62 2.71 22.24
CA HIS A 410 -1.86 1.81 21.38
C HIS A 410 -2.27 2.04 19.91
N TRP A 411 -1.29 2.05 19.00
CA TRP A 411 -1.50 2.35 17.58
C TRP A 411 -2.57 1.46 16.93
N ARG A 412 -2.63 0.18 17.32
CA ARG A 412 -3.60 -0.78 16.78
C ARG A 412 -5.03 -0.44 17.21
N ASP A 413 -5.21 -0.01 18.46
CA ASP A 413 -6.52 0.40 18.99
C ASP A 413 -6.98 1.67 18.29
N GLY A 414 -6.05 2.59 18.00
CA GLY A 414 -6.32 3.78 17.20
C GLY A 414 -6.79 3.45 15.78
N LEU A 415 -6.17 2.48 15.11
CA LEU A 415 -6.65 2.01 13.79
C LEU A 415 -8.07 1.43 13.85
N ILE A 416 -8.38 0.66 14.89
CA ILE A 416 -9.72 0.08 15.09
C ILE A 416 -10.74 1.19 15.39
N GLU A 417 -10.41 2.13 16.26
CA GLU A 417 -11.27 3.27 16.61
C GLU A 417 -11.58 4.15 15.39
N ILE A 418 -10.60 4.36 14.51
CA ILE A 418 -10.74 5.23 13.33
C ILE A 418 -11.45 4.51 12.16
N PHE A 419 -11.11 3.26 11.85
CA PHE A 419 -11.64 2.56 10.67
C PHE A 419 -12.79 1.60 10.95
N GLY A 420 -13.11 1.33 12.22
CA GLY A 420 -14.34 0.65 12.65
C GLY A 420 -14.15 -0.77 13.22
N SER A 421 -15.19 -1.21 13.92
CA SER A 421 -15.27 -2.47 14.70
C SER A 421 -15.20 -3.75 13.87
N GLN A 422 -15.30 -3.69 12.55
CA GLN A 422 -15.10 -4.87 11.68
C GLN A 422 -13.69 -5.47 11.81
N PHE A 423 -12.76 -4.75 12.42
CA PHE A 423 -11.41 -5.21 12.78
C PHE A 423 -11.25 -5.57 14.26
N ASP A 424 -12.31 -5.45 15.05
CA ASP A 424 -12.30 -5.77 16.47
C ASP A 424 -12.35 -7.29 16.66
N LEU A 425 -11.19 -7.88 16.93
CA LEU A 425 -11.02 -9.32 17.16
C LEU A 425 -11.81 -9.81 18.38
N SER A 426 -12.27 -8.93 19.28
CA SER A 426 -13.12 -9.32 20.42
C SER A 426 -14.50 -9.83 19.98
N THR A 427 -14.97 -9.44 18.79
CA THR A 427 -16.24 -9.94 18.22
C THR A 427 -16.08 -11.26 17.46
N GLN A 428 -14.86 -11.68 17.12
CA GLN A 428 -14.61 -12.97 16.45
C GLN A 428 -14.36 -14.15 17.41
N ALA A 429 -14.17 -13.87 18.71
CA ALA A 429 -14.01 -14.90 19.74
C ALA A 429 -15.35 -15.38 20.35
N GLY A 430 -16.49 -14.96 19.78
CA GLY A 430 -17.82 -15.15 20.36
C GLY A 430 -18.89 -15.69 19.41
N ASN A 431 -18.52 -16.53 18.43
CA ASN A 431 -19.46 -17.35 17.65
C ASN A 431 -18.95 -18.78 17.50
#